data_AF-A0A4V1KQM7-F1
#
_entry.id   AF-A0A4V1KQM7-F1
#
_cell.length_a   1.000
_cell.length_b   1.000
_cell.length_c   1.000
_cell.angle_alpha   90.00
_cell.angle_beta   90.00
_cell.angle_gamma   90.00
#
_symmetry.space_group_name_H-M   'P 1'
#
loop_
_entity.id
_entity.type
_entity.pdbx_description
1 polymer ?
#
loop_
_entity_poly.entity_id
_entity_poly.type
_entity_poly.pdbx_seq_one_letter_code
_entity_poly.pdbx_strand_id
1 'polypeptide(L)'
;MKRNFFNIKYVAAGVLLAGLMASCSTDDTNEDTDPGTDPVTESRFITIAAARMGTDPGDGNGGTSIYSITSEQAKDPNFSVDPFNNGFTVPSNRTARLQSSEDGNTIFNISYAGDTGGNYSKFAVEGGQDFVKVGSDISIEPYVGSAPRWIKLFDGDQTGAAVYVNTENIFDDNGTEDIDTDDFYVRTEATMGIVTLDLENSLIKNFEESIVRLTAEEEAQGYYISRIDMPTLNAAGDKLYIGARLSKVNPDTAESDSDYEILGSKTIVLDYPSLTNPTVITSNVGIGNTNGYRSINSFLYEGSVYQANQGDPQGSHILKINADNTYDDSYVFNFDDALGVDDAYILAWRPASNGKAVVAYRHAGSAEGVAGAQGFFALVDLETRTAQKIDAIPYDPDFYLFQYQGFVVDGNDIYVTQAPVGKNGNIYVIDTETGAVTKGAELVNTTGSHFIGVF
;
A
#
# COMPACT_ATOMS: atom_id res chain seq x y z
N MET A 1 -22.85 63.99 -52.49
CA MET A 1 -22.64 63.64 -51.06
C MET A 1 -23.17 62.22 -50.82
N LYS A 2 -22.47 61.45 -50.00
CA LYS A 2 -22.33 59.99 -50.05
C LYS A 2 -23.60 59.22 -49.64
N ARG A 3 -23.85 58.11 -50.37
CA ARG A 3 -24.84 57.06 -50.07
C ARG A 3 -24.29 56.14 -48.98
N ASN A 4 -25.08 55.87 -47.94
CA ASN A 4 -24.84 54.74 -47.03
C ASN A 4 -25.78 53.58 -47.42
N PHE A 5 -25.17 52.47 -47.84
CA PHE A 5 -25.80 51.18 -48.00
C PHE A 5 -25.71 50.43 -46.67
N PHE A 6 -26.84 50.02 -46.11
CA PHE A 6 -26.89 48.91 -45.15
C PHE A 6 -27.44 47.69 -45.88
N ASN A 7 -26.66 46.61 -45.83
CA ASN A 7 -26.78 45.42 -46.63
C ASN A 7 -27.73 44.43 -45.93
N ILE A 8 -28.86 44.14 -46.54
CA ILE A 8 -29.78 43.05 -46.21
C ILE A 8 -29.10 41.74 -46.61
N LYS A 9 -28.78 40.90 -45.63
CA LYS A 9 -28.49 39.48 -45.86
C LYS A 9 -29.01 38.61 -44.70
N TYR A 10 -30.17 38.01 -44.97
CA TYR A 10 -30.65 36.70 -44.50
C TYR A 10 -31.19 36.55 -43.07
N VAL A 11 -32.50 36.81 -43.01
CA VAL A 11 -33.57 35.95 -42.46
C VAL A 11 -33.18 34.47 -42.28
N ALA A 12 -33.35 33.94 -41.07
CA ALA A 12 -34.01 32.65 -40.82
C ALA A 12 -34.37 32.53 -39.32
N ALA A 13 -35.67 32.58 -39.03
CA ALA A 13 -36.27 32.24 -37.75
C ALA A 13 -36.50 30.73 -37.67
N GLY A 14 -36.35 30.15 -36.48
CA GLY A 14 -36.69 28.76 -36.17
C GLY A 14 -36.90 28.58 -34.68
N VAL A 15 -38.15 28.79 -34.26
CA VAL A 15 -38.67 28.59 -32.90
C VAL A 15 -38.66 27.10 -32.54
N LEU A 16 -38.11 26.73 -31.39
CA LEU A 16 -38.41 25.45 -30.72
C LEU A 16 -38.54 25.69 -29.21
N LEU A 17 -39.80 25.83 -28.78
CA LEU A 17 -40.22 25.86 -27.39
C LEU A 17 -41.48 24.98 -27.31
N ALA A 18 -41.32 23.71 -26.94
CA ALA A 18 -42.35 22.86 -26.34
C ALA A 18 -41.82 21.44 -26.11
N GLY A 19 -41.99 20.95 -24.87
CA GLY A 19 -42.48 19.58 -24.66
C GLY A 19 -41.50 18.57 -24.09
N LEU A 20 -41.32 18.57 -22.76
CA LEU A 20 -41.25 17.32 -21.99
C LEU A 20 -42.13 17.45 -20.75
N MET A 21 -43.40 17.10 -20.91
CA MET A 21 -44.25 16.63 -19.83
C MET A 21 -43.97 15.13 -19.71
N ALA A 22 -43.27 14.70 -18.66
CA ALA A 22 -43.29 13.32 -18.23
C ALA A 22 -44.37 13.17 -17.16
N SER A 23 -45.31 12.27 -17.49
CA SER A 23 -46.55 11.96 -16.80
C SER A 23 -46.32 11.38 -15.40
N CYS A 24 -46.92 11.99 -14.39
CA CYS A 24 -47.37 11.27 -13.21
C CYS A 24 -48.59 10.43 -13.61
N SER A 25 -48.50 9.10 -13.47
CA SER A 25 -49.71 8.27 -13.31
C SER A 25 -49.72 7.76 -11.87
N THR A 26 -50.54 8.38 -11.05
CA THR A 26 -51.08 7.83 -9.81
C THR A 26 -52.02 6.67 -10.15
N ASP A 27 -51.76 5.51 -9.58
CA ASP A 27 -52.80 4.60 -9.10
C ASP A 27 -52.32 4.00 -7.77
N ASP A 28 -53.11 4.24 -6.73
CA ASP A 28 -52.90 3.78 -5.36
C ASP A 28 -53.20 2.28 -5.23
N THR A 29 -52.19 1.49 -4.84
CA THR A 29 -52.40 0.26 -4.07
C THR A 29 -51.40 0.23 -2.92
N ASN A 30 -51.92 0.49 -1.71
CA ASN A 30 -51.21 0.31 -0.45
C ASN A 30 -50.78 -1.15 -0.28
N GLU A 31 -49.48 -1.42 -0.39
CA GLU A 31 -48.80 -2.44 0.40
C GLU A 31 -47.59 -1.79 1.07
N ASP A 32 -47.50 -1.97 2.39
CA ASP A 32 -46.41 -1.51 3.26
C ASP A 32 -45.04 -1.82 2.66
N THR A 33 -44.31 -0.78 2.25
CA THR A 33 -42.86 -0.88 2.08
C THR A 33 -42.17 -0.54 3.40
N ASP A 34 -41.63 -1.58 4.01
CA ASP A 34 -40.65 -1.55 5.08
C ASP A 34 -39.50 -0.57 4.73
N PRO A 35 -39.21 0.46 5.55
CA PRO A 35 -38.07 1.34 5.34
C PRO A 35 -36.83 0.66 5.92
N GLY A 36 -36.27 -0.31 5.18
CA GLY A 36 -35.20 -1.17 5.71
C GLY A 36 -34.24 -1.77 4.69
N THR A 37 -34.20 -1.28 3.45
CA THR A 37 -33.17 -1.71 2.49
C THR A 37 -32.29 -0.52 2.13
N ASP A 38 -31.12 -0.48 2.77
CA ASP A 38 -29.96 0.23 2.24
C ASP A 38 -29.76 -0.14 0.75
N PRO A 39 -29.32 0.80 -0.10
CA PRO A 39 -29.04 0.49 -1.49
C PRO A 39 -28.03 -0.65 -1.53
N VAL A 40 -28.38 -1.73 -2.24
CA VAL A 40 -27.46 -2.82 -2.56
C VAL A 40 -26.30 -2.19 -3.32
N THR A 41 -25.16 -2.04 -2.65
CA THR A 41 -23.88 -1.76 -3.30
C THR A 41 -23.66 -2.86 -4.33
N GLU A 42 -23.44 -2.50 -5.60
CA GLU A 42 -23.06 -3.48 -6.62
C GLU A 42 -21.90 -4.33 -6.08
N SER A 43 -22.02 -5.66 -6.15
CA SER A 43 -21.04 -6.56 -5.54
C SER A 43 -19.67 -6.34 -6.18
N ARG A 44 -18.67 -5.93 -5.38
CA ARG A 44 -17.28 -5.83 -5.85
C ARG A 44 -16.68 -7.21 -6.06
N PHE A 45 -15.69 -7.28 -6.94
CA PHE A 45 -14.80 -8.43 -7.02
C PHE A 45 -13.81 -8.44 -5.85
N ILE A 46 -13.44 -9.66 -5.43
CA ILE A 46 -12.39 -9.97 -4.47
C ILE A 46 -11.35 -10.81 -5.20
N THR A 47 -10.17 -10.23 -5.48
CA THR A 47 -9.09 -10.93 -6.19
C THR A 47 -8.11 -11.52 -5.20
N ILE A 48 -8.03 -12.85 -5.15
CA ILE A 48 -7.07 -13.59 -4.32
C ILE A 48 -5.72 -13.59 -5.05
N ALA A 49 -4.65 -13.24 -4.32
CA ALA A 49 -3.29 -13.33 -4.84
C ALA A 49 -2.47 -14.41 -4.13
N ALA A 50 -1.85 -15.27 -4.94
CA ALA A 50 -1.13 -16.45 -4.50
C ALA A 50 0.33 -16.41 -5.01
N ALA A 51 1.29 -16.52 -4.10
CA ALA A 51 2.71 -16.49 -4.40
C ALA A 51 3.29 -17.92 -4.42
N ARG A 52 3.84 -18.31 -5.57
CA ARG A 52 4.43 -19.64 -5.75
C ARG A 52 5.80 -19.73 -5.08
N MET A 53 6.08 -20.88 -4.49
CA MET A 53 7.44 -21.25 -4.08
C MET A 53 8.38 -21.23 -5.29
N GLY A 54 9.52 -20.56 -5.16
CA GLY A 54 10.64 -20.66 -6.07
C GLY A 54 11.54 -21.81 -5.67
N THR A 55 12.31 -21.62 -4.60
CA THR A 55 13.23 -22.64 -4.05
C THR A 55 12.82 -23.04 -2.63
N ASP A 56 12.59 -22.05 -1.77
CA ASP A 56 12.33 -22.27 -0.35
C ASP A 56 10.86 -22.03 -0.01
N PRO A 57 10.26 -22.81 0.92
CA PRO A 57 8.90 -22.58 1.36
C PRO A 57 8.64 -21.13 1.78
N GLY A 58 7.57 -20.54 1.27
CA GLY A 58 7.18 -19.17 1.59
C GLY A 58 8.01 -18.07 0.92
N ASP A 59 8.98 -18.39 0.06
CA ASP A 59 9.84 -17.36 -0.57
C ASP A 59 9.09 -16.45 -1.55
N GLY A 60 8.02 -16.97 -2.18
CA GLY A 60 7.22 -16.28 -3.19
C GLY A 60 7.95 -16.00 -4.50
N ASN A 61 9.11 -16.63 -4.75
CA ASN A 61 9.96 -16.33 -5.91
C ASN A 61 9.54 -17.05 -7.19
N GLY A 62 8.56 -17.95 -7.13
CA GLY A 62 8.02 -18.68 -8.30
C GLY A 62 6.99 -17.88 -9.12
N GLY A 63 6.80 -16.60 -8.82
CA GLY A 63 5.81 -15.72 -9.46
C GLY A 63 4.47 -15.67 -8.71
N THR A 64 3.52 -14.90 -9.26
CA THR A 64 2.22 -14.64 -8.64
C THR A 64 1.08 -15.06 -9.55
N SER A 65 0.12 -15.79 -9.00
CA SER A 65 -1.13 -16.16 -9.66
C SER A 65 -2.30 -15.47 -8.96
N ILE A 66 -3.26 -14.95 -9.73
CA ILE A 66 -4.45 -14.27 -9.20
C ILE A 66 -5.74 -14.95 -9.69
N TYR A 67 -6.77 -14.90 -8.86
CA TYR A 67 -8.11 -15.42 -9.18
C TYR A 67 -9.17 -14.56 -8.52
N SER A 68 -10.19 -14.14 -9.28
CA SER A 68 -11.22 -13.24 -8.81
C SER A 68 -12.55 -13.95 -8.57
N ILE A 69 -13.22 -13.60 -7.48
CA ILE A 69 -14.55 -14.10 -7.09
C ILE A 69 -15.44 -12.94 -6.63
N THR A 70 -16.75 -13.16 -6.56
CA THR A 70 -17.66 -12.14 -6.01
C THR A 70 -17.55 -12.08 -4.48
N SER A 71 -18.02 -10.98 -3.90
CA SER A 71 -18.12 -10.81 -2.44
C SER A 71 -18.93 -11.92 -1.77
N GLU A 72 -20.01 -12.39 -2.40
CA GLU A 72 -20.85 -13.49 -1.91
C GLU A 72 -20.09 -14.82 -1.90
N GLN A 73 -19.36 -15.12 -2.98
CA GLN A 73 -18.52 -16.32 -3.06
C GLN A 73 -17.41 -16.27 -2.01
N ALA A 74 -16.79 -15.10 -1.81
CA ALA A 74 -15.75 -14.92 -0.79
C ALA A 74 -16.27 -15.22 0.62
N LYS A 75 -17.55 -14.93 0.90
CA LYS A 75 -18.24 -15.20 2.17
C LYS A 75 -18.81 -16.62 2.29
N ASP A 76 -18.79 -17.45 1.24
CA ASP A 76 -19.34 -18.81 1.26
C ASP A 76 -18.28 -19.86 1.63
N PRO A 77 -18.36 -20.51 2.81
CA PRO A 77 -17.40 -21.54 3.21
C PRO A 77 -17.48 -22.84 2.39
N ASN A 78 -18.46 -22.99 1.49
CA ASN A 78 -18.58 -24.13 0.59
C ASN A 78 -17.99 -23.86 -0.80
N PHE A 79 -17.56 -22.63 -1.07
CA PHE A 79 -16.84 -22.28 -2.29
C PHE A 79 -15.35 -22.53 -2.11
N SER A 80 -14.65 -22.98 -3.15
CA SER A 80 -13.20 -23.21 -3.13
C SER A 80 -12.52 -22.47 -4.27
N VAL A 81 -11.37 -21.88 -3.98
CA VAL A 81 -10.54 -21.12 -4.92
C VAL A 81 -9.18 -21.80 -5.04
N ASP A 82 -8.77 -22.13 -6.27
CA ASP A 82 -7.46 -22.73 -6.57
C ASP A 82 -6.72 -21.87 -7.59
N PRO A 83 -6.12 -20.74 -7.15
CA PRO A 83 -5.39 -19.85 -8.06
C PRO A 83 -4.09 -20.49 -8.57
N PHE A 84 -3.57 -21.54 -7.92
CA PHE A 84 -2.33 -22.19 -8.34
C PHE A 84 -2.51 -23.09 -9.56
N ASN A 85 -3.71 -23.64 -9.79
CA ASN A 85 -3.99 -24.42 -10.99
C ASN A 85 -4.87 -23.66 -11.99
N ASN A 86 -5.73 -22.75 -11.50
CA ASN A 86 -6.75 -22.10 -12.32
C ASN A 86 -6.65 -20.57 -12.31
N GLY A 87 -5.53 -19.98 -11.90
CA GLY A 87 -5.36 -18.53 -11.83
C GLY A 87 -4.63 -17.93 -13.02
N PHE A 88 -4.77 -16.61 -13.18
CA PHE A 88 -4.00 -15.81 -14.12
C PHE A 88 -2.60 -15.53 -13.57
N THR A 89 -1.57 -15.83 -14.35
CA THR A 89 -0.18 -15.53 -13.97
C THR A 89 0.14 -14.07 -14.29
N VAL A 90 0.35 -13.27 -13.25
CA VAL A 90 0.69 -11.86 -13.41
C VAL A 90 2.14 -11.73 -13.91
N PRO A 91 2.43 -10.84 -14.88
CA PRO A 91 3.80 -10.55 -15.28
C PRO A 91 4.64 -10.04 -14.10
N SER A 92 5.59 -10.86 -13.65
CA SER A 92 6.59 -10.52 -12.64
C SER A 92 7.57 -11.69 -12.49
N ASN A 93 8.86 -11.41 -12.26
CA ASN A 93 9.88 -12.46 -12.07
C ASN A 93 9.86 -13.08 -10.66
N ARG A 94 9.16 -12.45 -9.73
CA ARG A 94 8.92 -12.92 -8.36
C ARG A 94 7.55 -12.44 -7.90
N THR A 95 7.27 -12.49 -6.61
CA THR A 95 6.04 -11.92 -6.04
C THR A 95 5.72 -10.54 -6.62
N ALA A 96 4.61 -10.43 -7.33
CA ALA A 96 4.14 -9.19 -7.92
C ALA A 96 3.73 -8.19 -6.83
N ARG A 97 3.79 -6.90 -7.16
CA ARG A 97 3.27 -5.81 -6.32
C ARG A 97 1.99 -5.32 -6.94
N LEU A 98 0.89 -5.87 -6.46
CA LEU A 98 -0.44 -5.63 -6.99
C LEU A 98 -1.11 -4.48 -6.24
N GLN A 99 -2.00 -3.79 -6.93
CA GLN A 99 -3.00 -2.90 -6.35
C GLN A 99 -4.32 -3.15 -7.08
N SER A 100 -5.45 -2.95 -6.41
CA SER A 100 -6.78 -3.04 -7.03
C SER A 100 -7.47 -1.69 -7.04
N SER A 101 -8.44 -1.51 -7.93
CA SER A 101 -9.40 -0.41 -7.85
C SER A 101 -10.34 -0.57 -6.65
N GLU A 102 -10.96 0.52 -6.23
CA GLU A 102 -11.93 0.56 -5.12
C GLU A 102 -13.13 -0.35 -5.38
N ASP A 103 -13.58 -0.44 -6.63
CA ASP A 103 -14.66 -1.33 -7.08
C ASP A 103 -14.21 -2.78 -7.35
N GLY A 104 -12.90 -3.06 -7.29
CA GLY A 104 -12.32 -4.38 -7.57
C GLY A 104 -12.32 -4.79 -9.05
N ASN A 105 -12.78 -3.94 -9.97
CA ASN A 105 -12.89 -4.27 -11.40
C ASN A 105 -11.58 -4.09 -12.18
N THR A 106 -10.54 -3.54 -11.56
CA THR A 106 -9.22 -3.36 -12.18
C THR A 106 -8.11 -3.81 -11.24
N ILE A 107 -7.16 -4.59 -11.76
CA ILE A 107 -5.88 -4.88 -11.10
C ILE A 107 -4.78 -4.09 -11.80
N PHE A 108 -4.01 -3.37 -10.99
CA PHE A 108 -2.82 -2.64 -11.40
C PHE A 108 -1.56 -3.41 -10.96
N ASN A 109 -0.56 -3.45 -11.83
CA ASN A 109 0.69 -4.17 -11.57
C ASN A 109 1.88 -3.37 -12.08
N ILE A 110 2.96 -3.36 -11.29
CA ILE A 110 4.30 -3.06 -11.79
C ILE A 110 5.15 -4.31 -11.61
N SER A 111 5.59 -4.86 -12.74
CA SER A 111 6.46 -6.03 -12.78
C SER A 111 7.73 -5.79 -11.97
N TYR A 112 8.14 -6.78 -11.18
CA TYR A 112 9.31 -6.65 -10.30
C TYR A 112 10.49 -7.48 -10.80
N ALA A 113 11.58 -6.79 -11.16
CA ALA A 113 12.81 -7.33 -11.73
C ALA A 113 12.61 -8.05 -13.09
N GLY A 114 13.73 -8.48 -13.69
CA GLY A 114 13.72 -9.18 -14.98
C GLY A 114 13.56 -8.27 -16.19
N ASP A 115 13.39 -8.91 -17.36
CA ASP A 115 13.28 -8.23 -18.66
C ASP A 115 12.06 -7.30 -18.78
N THR A 116 11.09 -7.44 -17.88
CA THR A 116 9.91 -6.56 -17.81
C THR A 116 9.85 -5.74 -16.53
N GLY A 117 10.91 -5.76 -15.71
CA GLY A 117 10.95 -5.05 -14.44
C GLY A 117 10.72 -3.55 -14.62
N GLY A 118 9.88 -2.96 -13.76
CA GLY A 118 9.48 -1.56 -13.89
C GLY A 118 8.43 -1.30 -14.98
N ASN A 119 7.81 -2.31 -15.58
CA ASN A 119 6.68 -2.10 -16.49
C ASN A 119 5.36 -2.05 -15.72
N TYR A 120 4.67 -0.92 -15.84
CA TYR A 120 3.29 -0.75 -15.41
C TYR A 120 2.32 -1.36 -16.43
N SER A 121 1.35 -2.11 -15.91
CA SER A 121 0.27 -2.73 -16.66
C SER A 121 -1.00 -2.73 -15.80
N LYS A 122 -2.17 -2.75 -16.45
CA LYS A 122 -3.44 -2.93 -15.75
C LYS A 122 -4.36 -3.88 -16.50
N PHE A 123 -5.24 -4.52 -15.74
CA PHE A 123 -6.12 -5.59 -16.20
C PHE A 123 -7.53 -5.34 -15.72
N ALA A 124 -8.51 -5.34 -16.63
CA ALA A 124 -9.92 -5.45 -16.28
C ALA A 124 -10.21 -6.85 -15.74
N VAL A 125 -11.02 -6.92 -14.68
CA VAL A 125 -11.39 -8.14 -13.97
C VAL A 125 -12.75 -8.61 -14.48
N GLU A 126 -12.78 -9.80 -15.10
CA GLU A 126 -14.02 -10.40 -15.62
C GLU A 126 -14.51 -11.60 -14.77
N GLY A 127 -13.83 -11.85 -13.65
CA GLY A 127 -14.08 -12.97 -12.74
C GLY A 127 -13.25 -14.21 -13.06
N GLY A 128 -13.11 -15.10 -12.08
CA GLY A 128 -12.29 -16.30 -12.21
C GLY A 128 -10.84 -15.98 -12.57
N GLN A 129 -10.36 -16.54 -13.69
CA GLN A 129 -9.02 -16.32 -14.21
C GLN A 129 -8.98 -15.29 -15.36
N ASP A 130 -10.11 -14.66 -15.66
CA ASP A 130 -10.26 -13.83 -16.83
C ASP A 130 -9.86 -12.38 -16.47
N PHE A 131 -8.61 -12.06 -16.81
CA PHE A 131 -8.01 -10.74 -16.62
C PHE A 131 -7.57 -10.19 -17.98
N VAL A 132 -8.30 -9.19 -18.47
CA VAL A 132 -8.07 -8.61 -19.80
C VAL A 132 -7.20 -7.38 -19.65
N LYS A 133 -6.01 -7.42 -20.24
CA LYS A 133 -5.11 -6.27 -20.24
C LYS A 133 -5.77 -5.07 -20.92
N VAL A 134 -5.75 -3.91 -20.25
CA VAL A 134 -6.32 -2.66 -20.76
C VAL A 134 -5.30 -1.53 -20.72
N GLY A 135 -5.39 -0.61 -21.68
CA GLY A 135 -4.43 0.48 -21.84
C GLY A 135 -3.07 0.05 -22.39
N SER A 136 -2.12 0.99 -22.42
CA SER A 136 -0.73 0.75 -22.84
C SER A 136 0.14 0.29 -21.69
N ASP A 137 1.17 -0.51 -22.01
CA ASP A 137 2.30 -0.71 -21.09
C ASP A 137 3.14 0.56 -21.03
N ILE A 138 3.61 0.88 -19.83
CA ILE A 138 4.54 1.97 -19.61
C ILE A 138 5.74 1.43 -18.87
N SER A 139 6.94 1.72 -19.34
CA SER A 139 8.14 1.44 -18.58
C SER A 139 8.51 2.64 -17.71
N ILE A 140 8.62 2.41 -16.41
CA ILE A 140 9.20 3.36 -15.45
C ILE A 140 10.63 2.97 -15.05
N GLU A 141 11.18 1.89 -15.61
CA GLU A 141 12.55 1.44 -15.37
C GLU A 141 13.60 2.54 -15.54
N PRO A 142 13.56 3.40 -16.59
CA PRO A 142 14.57 4.44 -16.76
C PRO A 142 14.59 5.50 -15.65
N TYR A 143 13.53 5.57 -14.84
CA TYR A 143 13.35 6.59 -13.80
C TYR A 143 13.56 6.04 -12.40
N VAL A 144 13.12 4.81 -12.12
CA VAL A 144 13.09 4.24 -10.77
C VAL A 144 13.64 2.81 -10.71
N GLY A 145 14.30 2.36 -11.78
CA GLY A 145 14.90 1.05 -11.92
C GLY A 145 13.89 -0.08 -12.15
N SER A 146 14.40 -1.31 -12.28
CA SER A 146 13.59 -2.49 -12.62
C SER A 146 12.82 -3.10 -11.44
N ALA A 147 13.05 -2.60 -10.22
CA ALA A 147 12.50 -3.13 -8.99
C ALA A 147 11.93 -2.04 -8.06
N PRO A 148 11.10 -1.10 -8.58
CA PRO A 148 10.68 0.05 -7.81
C PRO A 148 9.68 -0.34 -6.72
N ARG A 149 9.64 0.49 -5.69
CA ARG A 149 8.64 0.47 -4.61
C ARG A 149 7.45 1.27 -5.10
N TRP A 150 6.23 0.74 -5.03
CA TRP A 150 5.08 1.43 -5.63
C TRP A 150 3.76 1.08 -4.97
N ILE A 151 2.79 2.00 -5.11
CA ILE A 151 1.44 1.91 -4.55
C ILE A 151 0.49 2.85 -5.32
N LYS A 152 -0.83 2.64 -5.20
CA LYS A 152 -1.82 3.67 -5.54
C LYS A 152 -1.96 4.69 -4.40
N LEU A 153 -2.32 5.94 -4.70
CA LEU A 153 -2.40 7.02 -3.72
C LEU A 153 -3.77 7.14 -3.01
N PHE A 154 -4.68 6.18 -3.23
CA PHE A 154 -6.04 6.19 -2.66
C PHE A 154 -6.83 7.48 -2.94
N ASP A 155 -6.64 8.06 -4.13
CA ASP A 155 -7.28 9.28 -4.60
C ASP A 155 -8.44 8.99 -5.58
N GLY A 156 -9.19 7.90 -5.34
CA GLY A 156 -10.21 7.41 -6.28
C GLY A 156 -9.59 6.75 -7.51
N ASP A 157 -8.53 5.96 -7.30
CA ASP A 157 -7.81 5.21 -8.34
C ASP A 157 -7.23 6.05 -9.49
N GLN A 158 -6.94 7.33 -9.24
CA GLN A 158 -6.41 8.23 -10.27
C GLN A 158 -4.88 8.12 -10.39
N THR A 159 -4.18 7.99 -9.26
CA THR A 159 -2.74 8.15 -9.24
C THR A 159 -2.01 6.97 -8.58
N GLY A 160 -0.95 6.50 -9.25
CA GLY A 160 0.06 5.62 -8.68
C GLY A 160 1.34 6.40 -8.41
N ALA A 161 2.13 5.96 -7.44
CA ALA A 161 3.45 6.51 -7.18
C ALA A 161 4.47 5.39 -7.01
N ALA A 162 5.57 5.51 -7.74
CA ALA A 162 6.72 4.61 -7.66
C ALA A 162 7.95 5.39 -7.19
N VAL A 163 8.70 4.80 -6.27
CA VAL A 163 9.81 5.45 -5.58
C VAL A 163 11.05 4.56 -5.57
N TYR A 164 12.21 5.20 -5.56
CA TYR A 164 13.50 4.56 -5.32
C TYR A 164 14.42 5.50 -4.56
N VAL A 165 15.42 4.93 -3.88
CA VAL A 165 16.52 5.69 -3.29
C VAL A 165 17.83 5.01 -3.64
N ASN A 166 18.82 5.79 -4.07
CA ASN A 166 20.20 5.39 -4.25
C ASN A 166 21.09 6.10 -3.23
N THR A 167 22.21 5.47 -2.86
CA THR A 167 23.09 5.98 -1.80
C THR A 167 24.55 5.97 -2.23
N GLU A 168 25.28 7.02 -1.89
CA GLU A 168 26.71 7.18 -2.21
C GLU A 168 27.48 7.74 -1.02
N ASN A 169 28.61 7.13 -0.67
CA ASN A 169 29.50 7.67 0.37
C ASN A 169 30.29 8.86 -0.21
N ILE A 170 30.23 9.99 0.48
CA ILE A 170 30.94 11.22 0.12
C ILE A 170 32.12 11.40 1.07
N PHE A 171 33.30 11.59 0.50
CA PHE A 171 34.54 11.86 1.19
C PHE A 171 35.05 13.25 0.85
N ASP A 172 35.76 13.88 1.79
CA ASP A 172 36.56 15.07 1.53
C ASP A 172 38.00 14.60 1.34
N ASP A 173 38.56 14.94 0.16
CA ASP A 173 39.88 14.53 -0.31
C ASP A 173 41.02 15.40 0.29
N ASN A 174 40.69 16.31 1.21
CA ASN A 174 41.61 17.30 1.77
C ASN A 174 42.38 18.12 0.69
N GLY A 175 41.85 18.21 -0.52
CA GLY A 175 42.47 18.87 -1.66
C GLY A 175 43.59 18.05 -2.34
N THR A 176 43.61 16.73 -2.15
CA THR A 176 44.50 15.79 -2.84
C THR A 176 43.75 15.11 -4.00
N GLU A 177 44.41 14.88 -5.14
CA GLU A 177 43.75 14.33 -6.34
C GLU A 177 43.62 12.80 -6.34
N ASP A 178 44.28 12.10 -5.40
CA ASP A 178 44.32 10.64 -5.27
C ASP A 178 43.58 10.21 -4.00
N ILE A 179 42.97 9.02 -4.01
CA ILE A 179 42.42 8.38 -2.79
C ILE A 179 43.61 8.08 -1.86
N ASP A 180 43.89 9.01 -0.96
CA ASP A 180 45.02 8.96 -0.06
C ASP A 180 44.53 8.63 1.36
N THR A 181 45.45 8.27 2.24
CA THR A 181 45.11 7.81 3.61
C THR A 181 44.52 8.89 4.52
N ASP A 182 44.35 10.11 4.02
CA ASP A 182 43.79 11.27 4.71
C ASP A 182 42.40 11.69 4.21
N ASP A 183 41.81 10.96 3.27
CA ASP A 183 40.38 11.09 2.93
C ASP A 183 39.54 10.85 4.19
N PHE A 184 38.60 11.76 4.48
CA PHE A 184 37.68 11.58 5.59
C PHE A 184 36.23 11.53 5.13
N TYR A 185 35.48 10.61 5.73
CA TYR A 185 34.05 10.47 5.49
C TYR A 185 33.32 11.77 5.87
N VAL A 186 32.46 12.23 4.97
CA VAL A 186 31.60 13.40 5.20
C VAL A 186 30.17 12.96 5.52
N ARG A 187 29.60 12.09 4.67
CA ARG A 187 28.23 11.58 4.78
C ARG A 187 27.98 10.45 3.77
N THR A 188 26.83 9.80 3.89
CA THR A 188 26.27 8.95 2.84
C THR A 188 25.07 9.69 2.27
N GLU A 189 25.21 10.19 1.05
CA GLU A 189 24.18 10.95 0.36
C GLU A 189 23.08 10.01 -0.13
N ALA A 190 21.82 10.36 0.15
CA ALA A 190 20.64 9.63 -0.31
C ALA A 190 19.92 10.42 -1.41
N THR A 191 19.93 9.90 -2.63
CA THR A 191 19.22 10.47 -3.78
C THR A 191 17.93 9.70 -4.01
N MET A 192 16.80 10.38 -3.83
CA MET A 192 15.47 9.84 -4.04
C MET A 192 14.96 10.22 -5.42
N GLY A 193 14.31 9.28 -6.10
CA GLY A 193 13.50 9.58 -7.29
C GLY A 193 12.08 9.06 -7.16
N ILE A 194 11.14 9.81 -7.73
CA ILE A 194 9.70 9.56 -7.63
C ILE A 194 9.07 9.72 -9.01
N VAL A 195 8.34 8.69 -9.45
CA VAL A 195 7.45 8.76 -10.61
C VAL A 195 6.01 8.73 -10.14
N THR A 196 5.18 9.64 -10.66
CA THR A 196 3.73 9.56 -10.53
C THR A 196 3.11 9.08 -11.84
N LEU A 197 2.08 8.24 -11.72
CA LEU A 197 1.39 7.59 -12.82
C LEU A 197 -0.07 8.04 -12.86
N ASP A 198 -0.60 8.23 -14.06
CA ASP A 198 -2.03 8.25 -14.33
C ASP A 198 -2.49 6.80 -14.51
N LEU A 199 -3.23 6.28 -13.53
CA LEU A 199 -3.68 4.89 -13.55
C LEU A 199 -4.81 4.66 -14.58
N GLU A 200 -5.63 5.68 -14.83
CA GLU A 200 -6.76 5.62 -15.76
C GLU A 200 -6.27 5.59 -17.22
N ASN A 201 -5.32 6.48 -17.56
CA ASN A 201 -4.85 6.62 -18.93
C ASN A 201 -3.59 5.80 -19.23
N SER A 202 -3.01 5.15 -18.23
CA SER A 202 -1.70 4.50 -18.35
C SER A 202 -0.64 5.47 -18.88
N LEU A 203 -0.37 6.55 -18.15
CA LEU A 203 0.66 7.55 -18.49
C LEU A 203 1.58 7.88 -17.30
N ILE A 204 2.81 8.32 -17.58
CA ILE A 204 3.65 8.99 -16.58
C ILE A 204 3.18 10.45 -16.47
N LYS A 205 2.84 10.90 -15.26
CA LYS A 205 2.42 12.27 -14.96
C LYS A 205 3.61 13.18 -14.69
N ASN A 206 4.51 12.76 -13.81
CA ASN A 206 5.67 13.54 -13.39
C ASN A 206 6.81 12.62 -12.92
N PHE A 207 8.03 13.10 -13.02
CA PHE A 207 9.23 12.50 -12.43
C PHE A 207 10.11 13.60 -11.86
N GLU A 208 10.57 13.41 -10.62
CA GLU A 208 11.55 14.28 -10.00
C GLU A 208 12.59 13.47 -9.22
N GLU A 209 13.78 14.04 -9.12
CA GLU A 209 14.85 13.55 -8.25
C GLU A 209 15.27 14.64 -7.27
N SER A 210 15.59 14.23 -6.05
CA SER A 210 16.09 15.15 -5.04
C SER A 210 16.98 14.43 -4.05
N ILE A 211 18.01 15.12 -3.59
CA ILE A 211 18.81 14.69 -2.46
C ILE A 211 17.97 14.90 -1.20
N VAL A 212 17.85 13.87 -0.38
CA VAL A 212 17.16 13.93 0.91
C VAL A 212 18.21 14.00 2.02
N ARG A 213 18.10 15.02 2.86
CA ARG A 213 19.07 15.31 3.92
C ARG A 213 18.52 14.94 5.29
N LEU A 214 19.37 14.32 6.09
CA LEU A 214 19.16 14.20 7.54
C LEU A 214 19.71 15.45 8.24
N THR A 215 19.69 15.47 9.57
CA THR A 215 20.44 16.51 10.30
C THR A 215 21.94 16.35 10.08
N ALA A 216 22.70 17.44 10.21
CA ALA A 216 24.16 17.40 10.02
C ALA A 216 24.83 16.46 11.03
N GLU A 217 24.30 16.39 12.27
CA GLU A 217 24.78 15.48 13.30
C GLU A 217 24.55 14.00 12.92
N GLU A 218 23.36 13.67 12.42
CA GLU A 218 23.05 12.31 11.97
C GLU A 218 23.91 11.89 10.77
N GLU A 219 24.05 12.76 9.76
CA GLU A 219 24.89 12.48 8.58
C GLU A 219 26.36 12.26 8.96
N ALA A 220 26.91 13.11 9.85
CA ALA A 220 28.29 12.99 10.33
C ALA A 220 28.53 11.72 11.17
N GLN A 221 27.49 11.21 11.85
CA GLN A 221 27.54 9.92 12.55
C GLN A 221 27.40 8.71 11.62
N GLY A 222 27.19 8.94 10.32
CA GLY A 222 27.09 7.90 9.32
C GLY A 222 25.67 7.42 9.04
N TYR A 223 24.63 8.07 9.58
CA TYR A 223 23.24 7.72 9.29
C TYR A 223 22.82 8.20 7.90
N TYR A 224 21.99 7.40 7.22
CA TYR A 224 21.42 7.75 5.93
C TYR A 224 20.10 7.03 5.65
N ILE A 225 19.30 7.58 4.74
CA ILE A 225 18.07 6.94 4.27
C ILE A 225 18.46 5.88 3.23
N SER A 226 18.31 4.62 3.63
CA SER A 226 18.71 3.46 2.82
C SER A 226 17.56 2.82 2.04
N ARG A 227 16.33 3.14 2.42
CA ARG A 227 15.13 2.68 1.72
C ARG A 227 13.97 3.64 1.97
N ILE A 228 13.17 3.82 0.94
CA ILE A 228 11.91 4.55 0.98
C ILE A 228 10.80 3.71 0.36
N ASP A 229 9.56 3.93 0.77
CA ASP A 229 8.42 3.15 0.32
C ASP A 229 7.09 3.83 0.74
N MET A 230 5.96 3.27 0.27
CA MET A 230 4.60 3.60 0.73
C MET A 230 4.24 5.09 0.73
N PRO A 231 4.36 5.78 -0.44
CA PRO A 231 3.93 7.16 -0.58
C PRO A 231 2.42 7.30 -0.29
N THR A 232 2.04 8.33 0.47
CA THR A 232 0.66 8.60 0.91
C THR A 232 0.35 10.09 0.76
N LEU A 233 -0.81 10.44 0.22
CA LEU A 233 -1.26 11.83 0.16
C LEU A 233 -1.80 12.29 1.52
N ASN A 234 -1.55 13.56 1.84
CA ASN A 234 -2.24 14.21 2.94
C ASN A 234 -3.70 14.54 2.57
N ALA A 235 -4.49 14.99 3.55
CA ALA A 235 -5.90 15.30 3.36
C ALA A 235 -6.17 16.40 2.32
N ALA A 236 -5.28 17.39 2.23
CA ALA A 236 -5.40 18.50 1.28
C ALA A 236 -4.97 18.11 -0.14
N GLY A 237 -4.31 16.95 -0.32
CA GLY A 237 -3.78 16.50 -1.60
C GLY A 237 -2.64 17.38 -2.13
N ASP A 238 -1.98 18.15 -1.27
CA ASP A 238 -0.88 19.07 -1.63
C ASP A 238 0.48 18.63 -1.07
N LYS A 239 0.51 17.53 -0.30
CA LYS A 239 1.73 16.90 0.20
C LYS A 239 1.75 15.41 -0.04
N LEU A 240 2.95 14.89 -0.30
CA LEU A 240 3.23 13.47 -0.37
C LEU A 240 4.16 13.08 0.79
N TYR A 241 3.72 12.11 1.60
CA TYR A 241 4.50 11.53 2.68
C TYR A 241 5.09 10.19 2.24
N ILE A 242 6.37 9.96 2.45
CA ILE A 242 7.06 8.72 2.06
C ILE A 242 7.78 8.16 3.28
N GLY A 243 7.44 6.93 3.66
CA GLY A 243 8.08 6.25 4.79
C GLY A 243 9.54 5.90 4.47
N ALA A 244 10.40 5.95 5.49
CA ALA A 244 11.84 5.76 5.35
C ALA A 244 12.39 4.69 6.30
N ARG A 245 13.51 4.08 5.91
CA ARG A 245 14.39 3.28 6.76
C ARG A 245 15.77 3.90 6.83
N LEU A 246 16.23 4.11 8.05
CA LEU A 246 17.62 4.47 8.32
C LEU A 246 18.51 3.24 8.28
N SER A 247 19.72 3.44 7.78
CA SER A 247 20.87 2.56 8.00
C SER A 247 22.05 3.45 8.41
N LYS A 248 23.14 2.81 8.85
CA LYS A 248 24.35 3.51 9.27
C LYS A 248 25.58 2.87 8.65
N VAL A 249 26.56 3.69 8.30
CA VAL A 249 27.94 3.25 8.04
C VAL A 249 28.85 3.70 9.18
N ASN A 250 29.96 3.02 9.41
CA ASN A 250 31.00 3.52 10.31
C ASN A 250 31.76 4.67 9.59
N PRO A 251 31.75 5.92 10.11
CA PRO A 251 32.47 7.02 9.47
C PRO A 251 33.99 6.79 9.31
N ASP A 252 34.61 5.98 10.18
CA ASP A 252 36.05 5.70 10.12
C ASP A 252 36.43 4.75 8.96
N THR A 253 35.47 3.95 8.48
CA THR A 253 35.75 2.90 7.48
C THR A 253 34.81 2.91 6.27
N ALA A 254 33.72 3.68 6.35
CA ALA A 254 32.59 3.72 5.42
C ALA A 254 31.88 2.37 5.16
N GLU A 255 32.13 1.39 6.03
CA GLU A 255 31.51 0.06 5.96
C GLU A 255 30.17 0.06 6.69
N SER A 256 29.26 -0.84 6.30
CA SER A 256 27.95 -0.99 6.94
C SER A 256 28.11 -1.23 8.45
N ASP A 257 27.41 -0.44 9.25
CA ASP A 257 27.25 -0.62 10.69
C ASP A 257 25.87 -1.25 10.95
N SER A 258 25.84 -2.27 11.79
CA SER A 258 24.61 -2.98 12.17
C SER A 258 24.34 -2.96 13.67
N ASP A 259 25.28 -2.46 14.46
CA ASP A 259 25.18 -2.34 15.92
C ASP A 259 25.13 -0.86 16.29
N TYR A 260 24.06 -0.20 15.87
CA TYR A 260 23.86 1.23 16.03
C TYR A 260 22.57 1.57 16.77
N GLU A 261 22.53 2.76 17.36
CA GLU A 261 21.35 3.27 18.04
C GLU A 261 20.21 3.48 17.04
N ILE A 262 19.06 2.85 17.30
CA ILE A 262 17.85 3.01 16.50
C ILE A 262 17.23 4.37 16.86
N LEU A 263 17.21 5.28 15.88
CA LEU A 263 16.69 6.64 16.06
C LEU A 263 15.17 6.71 15.87
N GLY A 264 14.60 7.86 16.24
CA GLY A 264 13.21 8.23 15.98
C GLY A 264 12.79 7.96 14.53
N SER A 265 11.59 7.43 14.36
CA SER A 265 11.04 7.07 13.06
C SER A 265 10.94 8.28 12.14
N LYS A 266 11.34 8.12 10.87
CA LYS A 266 11.43 9.22 9.91
C LYS A 266 10.48 9.08 8.72
N THR A 267 9.94 10.19 8.26
CA THR A 267 9.14 10.30 7.03
C THR A 267 9.60 11.49 6.21
N ILE A 268 9.62 11.32 4.89
CA ILE A 268 9.92 12.39 3.94
C ILE A 268 8.61 13.06 3.54
N VAL A 269 8.56 14.40 3.57
CA VAL A 269 7.44 15.22 3.16
C VAL A 269 7.85 16.06 1.95
N LEU A 270 7.05 16.04 0.90
CA LEU A 270 7.26 16.78 -0.35
C LEU A 270 6.02 17.59 -0.73
N ASP A 271 6.22 18.62 -1.54
CA ASP A 271 5.12 19.30 -2.25
C ASP A 271 4.54 18.39 -3.33
N TYR A 272 3.22 18.28 -3.40
CA TYR A 272 2.51 17.53 -4.44
C TYR A 272 1.59 18.48 -5.24
N PRO A 273 1.48 18.36 -6.58
CA PRO A 273 2.05 17.33 -7.46
C PRO A 273 3.47 17.63 -7.96
N SER A 274 4.12 18.70 -7.50
CA SER A 274 5.44 19.10 -8.02
C SER A 274 6.57 18.12 -7.68
N LEU A 275 6.44 17.35 -6.60
CA LEU A 275 7.44 16.43 -6.05
C LEU A 275 8.73 17.12 -5.60
N THR A 276 8.65 18.40 -5.22
CA THR A 276 9.80 19.22 -4.80
C THR A 276 9.80 19.49 -3.30
N ASN A 277 10.83 20.18 -2.81
CA ASN A 277 11.00 20.61 -1.42
C ASN A 277 10.94 19.46 -0.38
N PRO A 278 11.79 18.42 -0.52
CA PRO A 278 11.84 17.34 0.46
C PRO A 278 12.25 17.87 1.83
N THR A 279 11.51 17.45 2.85
CA THR A 279 11.85 17.66 4.27
C THR A 279 11.70 16.35 5.02
N VAL A 280 12.52 16.12 6.04
CA VAL A 280 12.44 14.91 6.86
C VAL A 280 11.85 15.26 8.22
N ILE A 281 10.74 14.64 8.56
CA ILE A 281 10.14 14.72 9.90
C ILE A 281 10.53 13.50 10.72
N THR A 282 10.66 13.66 12.03
CA THR A 282 11.09 12.61 12.97
C THR A 282 10.08 12.51 14.10
N SER A 283 9.65 11.30 14.44
CA SER A 283 8.79 11.03 15.59
C SER A 283 9.62 10.96 16.87
N ASN A 284 9.04 11.45 17.98
CA ASN A 284 9.60 11.32 19.32
C ASN A 284 8.96 10.20 20.14
N VAL A 285 7.98 9.47 19.60
CA VAL A 285 7.27 8.38 20.30
C VAL A 285 7.63 6.99 19.80
N GLY A 286 7.82 6.80 18.49
CA GLY A 286 8.25 5.52 17.92
C GLY A 286 9.61 5.62 17.24
N ILE A 287 10.40 4.55 17.33
CA ILE A 287 11.74 4.46 16.73
C ILE A 287 11.78 3.43 15.60
N GLY A 288 12.79 3.48 14.74
CA GLY A 288 12.95 2.53 13.63
C GLY A 288 12.22 2.96 12.34
N ASN A 289 11.76 2.01 11.55
CA ASN A 289 11.44 2.21 10.14
C ASN A 289 9.95 2.47 9.89
N THR A 290 9.60 3.36 8.97
CA THR A 290 8.20 3.65 8.61
C THR A 290 7.84 3.22 7.20
N ASN A 291 8.82 2.80 6.41
CA ASN A 291 8.64 2.41 5.03
C ASN A 291 7.80 1.12 4.87
N GLY A 292 7.61 0.30 5.90
CA GLY A 292 6.89 -0.97 5.75
C GLY A 292 7.66 -2.05 4.96
N TYR A 293 7.11 -3.25 4.87
CA TYR A 293 7.72 -4.33 4.08
C TYR A 293 6.69 -4.97 3.14
N ARG A 294 6.70 -4.55 1.86
CA ARG A 294 5.83 -5.06 0.77
C ARG A 294 4.33 -4.78 0.91
N SER A 295 3.86 -4.40 2.10
CA SER A 295 2.52 -3.89 2.32
C SER A 295 2.49 -2.37 2.45
N ILE A 296 1.31 -1.82 2.15
CA ILE A 296 0.94 -0.46 2.49
C ILE A 296 1.01 -0.29 4.00
N ASN A 297 1.69 0.76 4.44
CA ASN A 297 2.03 0.95 5.85
C ASN A 297 1.57 2.32 6.40
N SER A 298 0.86 3.09 5.59
CA SER A 298 0.45 4.46 5.84
C SER A 298 -0.89 4.74 5.15
N PHE A 299 -1.83 5.37 5.85
CA PHE A 299 -3.18 5.64 5.35
C PHE A 299 -3.74 6.96 5.88
N LEU A 300 -4.49 7.68 5.04
CA LEU A 300 -5.27 8.84 5.44
C LEU A 300 -6.55 8.40 6.16
N TYR A 301 -6.81 8.99 7.33
CA TYR A 301 -8.06 8.83 8.08
C TYR A 301 -8.38 10.12 8.84
N GLU A 302 -9.62 10.62 8.72
CA GLU A 302 -10.11 11.85 9.38
C GLU A 302 -9.13 13.05 9.32
N GLY A 303 -8.55 13.30 8.15
CA GLY A 303 -7.68 14.45 7.92
C GLY A 303 -6.24 14.29 8.39
N SER A 304 -5.88 13.15 9.01
CA SER A 304 -4.51 12.83 9.44
C SER A 304 -4.01 11.57 8.74
N VAL A 305 -2.70 11.47 8.55
CA VAL A 305 -2.09 10.23 8.04
C VAL A 305 -1.58 9.41 9.20
N TYR A 306 -2.02 8.16 9.29
CA TYR A 306 -1.58 7.19 10.28
C TYR A 306 -0.59 6.24 9.62
N GLN A 307 0.54 6.00 10.27
CA GLN A 307 1.66 5.26 9.70
C GLN A 307 2.28 4.36 10.76
N ALA A 308 2.41 3.07 10.48
CA ALA A 308 3.06 2.16 11.42
C ALA A 308 4.60 2.28 11.36
N ASN A 309 5.29 2.10 12.49
CA ASN A 309 6.74 1.85 12.48
C ASN A 309 7.06 0.35 12.63
N GLN A 310 8.30 -0.02 12.32
CA GLN A 310 8.81 -1.38 12.26
C GLN A 310 10.26 -1.44 12.74
N GLY A 311 10.63 -2.55 13.39
CA GLY A 311 11.97 -2.71 13.97
C GLY A 311 12.18 -1.85 15.20
N ASP A 312 11.09 -1.49 15.88
CA ASP A 312 11.11 -0.87 17.19
C ASP A 312 11.31 -1.98 18.25
N PRO A 313 12.42 -1.97 19.02
CA PRO A 313 12.67 -2.95 20.07
C PRO A 313 11.74 -2.79 21.28
N GLN A 314 10.86 -1.79 21.30
CA GLN A 314 9.83 -1.59 22.33
C GLN A 314 8.41 -1.84 21.78
N GLY A 315 8.31 -2.56 20.66
CA GLY A 315 7.06 -2.81 19.97
C GLY A 315 6.69 -1.72 18.97
N SER A 316 6.10 -2.14 17.85
CA SER A 316 5.57 -1.26 16.84
C SER A 316 4.52 -0.31 17.40
N HIS A 317 4.48 0.88 16.83
CA HIS A 317 3.52 1.94 17.04
C HIS A 317 2.74 2.18 15.75
N ILE A 318 1.50 2.65 15.89
CA ILE A 318 0.87 3.46 14.85
C ILE A 318 1.14 4.93 15.20
N LEU A 319 1.92 5.60 14.36
CA LEU A 319 2.23 7.02 14.42
C LEU A 319 1.18 7.83 13.67
N LYS A 320 1.08 9.12 13.98
CA LYS A 320 0.13 10.03 13.35
C LYS A 320 0.83 11.29 12.84
N ILE A 321 0.53 11.70 11.61
CA ILE A 321 1.00 12.93 10.97
C ILE A 321 -0.20 13.85 10.76
N ASN A 322 -0.15 15.05 11.34
CA ASN A 322 -1.25 16.01 11.31
C ASN A 322 -1.18 16.93 10.07
N ALA A 323 -2.21 17.77 9.91
CA ALA A 323 -2.32 18.72 8.80
C ALA A 323 -1.20 19.77 8.74
N ASP A 324 -0.43 19.97 9.81
CA ASP A 324 0.79 20.80 9.80
C ASP A 324 2.01 20.08 9.20
N ASN A 325 1.83 18.84 8.74
CA ASN A 325 2.84 17.96 8.16
C ASN A 325 3.94 17.55 9.14
N THR A 326 3.62 17.49 10.43
CA THR A 326 4.52 16.99 11.48
C THR A 326 3.91 15.81 12.23
N TYR A 327 4.74 15.03 12.91
CA TYR A 327 4.26 13.96 13.77
C TYR A 327 3.51 14.54 14.99
N ASP A 328 2.37 13.93 15.31
CA ASP A 328 1.62 14.15 16.54
C ASP A 328 2.17 13.27 17.65
N ASP A 329 3.24 13.70 18.30
CA ASP A 329 3.85 12.92 19.39
C ASP A 329 2.98 12.85 20.66
N SER A 330 1.79 13.47 20.68
CA SER A 330 0.80 13.23 21.74
C SER A 330 -0.04 11.96 21.49
N TYR A 331 -0.05 11.48 20.25
CA TYR A 331 -0.71 10.25 19.84
C TYR A 331 0.22 9.05 20.06
N VAL A 332 0.13 8.45 21.24
CA VAL A 332 0.89 7.24 21.60
C VAL A 332 0.00 6.01 21.44
N PHE A 333 0.25 5.19 20.42
CA PHE A 333 -0.40 3.90 20.21
C PHE A 333 0.63 2.79 20.01
N ASN A 334 1.13 2.26 21.12
CA ASN A 334 2.11 1.17 21.19
C ASN A 334 1.40 -0.22 21.17
N PHE A 335 1.89 -1.16 20.37
CA PHE A 335 1.25 -2.47 20.21
C PHE A 335 1.61 -3.48 21.30
N ASP A 336 2.77 -3.36 21.95
CA ASP A 336 3.12 -4.19 23.10
C ASP A 336 2.12 -3.94 24.23
N ASP A 337 1.90 -2.67 24.56
CA ASP A 337 0.94 -2.23 25.56
C ASP A 337 -0.51 -2.61 25.18
N ALA A 338 -0.91 -2.35 23.94
CA ALA A 338 -2.28 -2.54 23.52
C ALA A 338 -2.69 -4.02 23.41
N LEU A 339 -1.75 -4.91 23.04
CA LEU A 339 -2.00 -6.35 22.91
C LEU A 339 -1.56 -7.16 24.14
N GLY A 340 -0.77 -6.58 25.03
CA GLY A 340 -0.17 -7.27 26.17
C GLY A 340 0.87 -8.32 25.74
N VAL A 341 1.71 -7.97 24.77
CA VAL A 341 2.79 -8.81 24.22
C VAL A 341 4.11 -8.04 24.21
N ASP A 342 5.23 -8.73 23.96
CA ASP A 342 6.54 -8.11 23.80
C ASP A 342 7.01 -8.19 22.34
N ASP A 343 7.78 -7.18 21.88
CA ASP A 343 8.37 -7.08 20.54
C ASP A 343 7.33 -7.23 19.41
N ALA A 344 6.15 -6.63 19.56
CA ALA A 344 5.14 -6.58 18.51
C ALA A 344 5.73 -5.93 17.25
N TYR A 345 5.55 -6.58 16.11
CA TYR A 345 6.01 -6.09 14.82
C TYR A 345 4.82 -6.07 13.86
N ILE A 346 4.41 -4.88 13.43
CA ILE A 346 3.36 -4.71 12.41
C ILE A 346 3.92 -5.14 11.06
N LEU A 347 3.30 -6.15 10.45
CA LEU A 347 3.70 -6.71 9.16
C LEU A 347 3.00 -5.98 8.01
N ALA A 348 1.69 -5.77 8.17
CA ALA A 348 0.81 -5.09 7.21
C ALA A 348 -0.48 -4.67 7.92
N TRP A 349 -1.19 -3.65 7.42
CA TRP A 349 -2.47 -3.27 8.00
C TRP A 349 -3.37 -2.55 7.01
N ARG A 350 -4.66 -2.45 7.33
CA ARG A 350 -5.64 -1.71 6.54
C ARG A 350 -6.76 -1.15 7.43
N PRO A 351 -7.02 0.16 7.41
CA PRO A 351 -8.20 0.76 8.04
C PRO A 351 -9.44 0.68 7.15
N ALA A 352 -10.60 0.54 7.81
CA ALA A 352 -11.91 0.87 7.26
C ALA A 352 -12.25 2.34 7.54
N SER A 353 -13.34 2.82 6.94
CA SER A 353 -13.77 4.22 7.06
C SER A 353 -14.25 4.62 8.46
N ASN A 354 -14.52 3.65 9.34
CA ASN A 354 -14.95 3.87 10.73
C ASN A 354 -13.79 4.03 11.73
N GLY A 355 -12.54 4.15 11.26
CA GLY A 355 -11.36 4.34 12.13
C GLY A 355 -10.84 3.08 12.78
N LYS A 356 -11.44 1.93 12.49
CA LYS A 356 -10.94 0.63 12.91
C LYS A 356 -10.17 -0.05 11.78
N ALA A 357 -9.20 -0.87 12.14
CA ALA A 357 -8.29 -1.51 11.20
C ALA A 357 -8.07 -2.98 11.53
N VAL A 358 -7.76 -3.78 10.51
CA VAL A 358 -7.15 -5.10 10.72
C VAL A 358 -5.65 -4.98 10.51
N VAL A 359 -4.89 -5.52 11.45
CA VAL A 359 -3.43 -5.49 11.47
C VAL A 359 -2.89 -6.90 11.45
N ALA A 360 -2.06 -7.23 10.47
CA ALA A 360 -1.19 -8.39 10.49
C ALA A 360 0.05 -8.06 11.32
N TYR A 361 0.39 -8.89 12.30
CA TYR A 361 1.54 -8.68 13.18
C TYR A 361 2.20 -9.98 13.61
N ARG A 362 3.37 -9.89 14.22
CA ARG A 362 4.03 -10.96 14.99
C ARG A 362 4.55 -10.38 16.30
N HIS A 363 5.05 -11.21 17.20
CA HIS A 363 5.60 -10.77 18.50
C HIS A 363 6.70 -11.73 18.98
N ALA A 364 7.40 -11.44 20.08
CA ALA A 364 8.50 -12.25 20.61
C ALA A 364 8.11 -13.73 20.84
N GLY A 365 6.89 -13.95 21.33
CA GLY A 365 6.30 -15.28 21.53
C GLY A 365 5.80 -16.02 20.28
N SER A 366 5.99 -15.48 19.06
CA SER A 366 5.62 -16.18 17.82
C SER A 366 6.38 -17.51 17.68
N ALA A 367 5.69 -18.58 17.30
CA ALA A 367 6.34 -19.84 16.95
C ALA A 367 7.13 -19.71 15.65
N GLU A 368 8.26 -20.41 15.51
CA GLU A 368 9.01 -20.45 14.26
C GLU A 368 8.42 -21.52 13.32
N GLY A 369 7.90 -21.08 12.16
CA GLY A 369 7.38 -21.95 11.11
C GLY A 369 8.38 -22.20 9.98
N VAL A 370 7.94 -22.91 8.94
CA VAL A 370 8.81 -23.26 7.79
C VAL A 370 9.34 -22.07 6.98
N ALA A 371 8.71 -20.89 7.07
CA ALA A 371 9.08 -19.69 6.32
C ALA A 371 9.46 -18.50 7.22
N GLY A 372 9.48 -18.69 8.54
CA GLY A 372 9.71 -17.65 9.52
C GLY A 372 8.70 -17.69 10.68
N ALA A 373 8.83 -16.71 11.57
CA ALA A 373 7.93 -16.52 12.69
C ALA A 373 6.44 -16.41 12.28
N GLN A 374 5.59 -17.08 13.05
CA GLN A 374 4.15 -17.08 12.96
C GLN A 374 3.57 -15.66 13.02
N GLY A 375 2.61 -15.39 12.13
CA GLY A 375 1.81 -14.18 12.10
C GLY A 375 0.44 -14.33 12.79
N PHE A 376 -0.10 -13.18 13.18
CA PHE A 376 -1.40 -13.00 13.82
C PHE A 376 -2.18 -11.87 13.16
N PHE A 377 -3.50 -11.85 13.35
CA PHE A 377 -4.32 -10.67 13.04
C PHE A 377 -4.86 -10.04 14.33
N ALA A 378 -4.94 -8.71 14.36
CA ALA A 378 -5.60 -7.94 15.39
C ALA A 378 -6.62 -6.98 14.79
N LEU A 379 -7.73 -6.77 15.49
CA LEU A 379 -8.63 -5.65 15.26
C LEU A 379 -8.14 -4.49 16.13
N VAL A 380 -7.99 -3.32 15.53
CA VAL A 380 -7.50 -2.12 16.22
C VAL A 380 -8.43 -0.95 15.99
N ASP A 381 -8.40 0.01 16.90
CA ASP A 381 -9.20 1.22 16.87
C ASP A 381 -8.28 2.43 17.03
N LEU A 382 -8.22 3.28 15.99
CA LEU A 382 -7.30 4.41 15.92
C LEU A 382 -7.68 5.53 16.90
N GLU A 383 -8.96 5.70 17.23
CA GLU A 383 -9.38 6.77 18.14
C GLU A 383 -9.08 6.39 19.60
N THR A 384 -9.48 5.19 19.99
CA THR A 384 -9.30 4.69 21.36
C THR A 384 -7.91 4.13 21.60
N ARG A 385 -7.12 3.88 20.55
CA ARG A 385 -5.76 3.32 20.59
C ARG A 385 -5.73 1.95 21.26
N THR A 386 -6.71 1.13 20.93
CA THR A 386 -6.86 -0.23 21.45
C THR A 386 -6.60 -1.26 20.38
N ALA A 387 -6.10 -2.42 20.78
CA ALA A 387 -5.85 -3.55 19.89
C ALA A 387 -6.31 -4.84 20.56
N GLN A 388 -6.94 -5.71 19.78
CA GLN A 388 -7.36 -7.03 20.24
C GLN A 388 -7.00 -8.08 19.21
N LYS A 389 -6.33 -9.15 19.64
CA LYS A 389 -6.08 -10.32 18.80
C LYS A 389 -7.40 -10.91 18.28
N ILE A 390 -7.43 -11.26 17.01
CA ILE A 390 -8.57 -11.94 16.38
C ILE A 390 -8.40 -13.45 16.56
N ASP A 391 -9.00 -14.02 17.61
CA ASP A 391 -8.86 -15.45 17.93
C ASP A 391 -9.75 -16.38 17.09
N ALA A 392 -10.74 -15.83 16.39
CA ALA A 392 -11.66 -16.61 15.56
C ALA A 392 -11.00 -17.15 14.26
N ILE A 393 -9.83 -16.63 13.88
CA ILE A 393 -9.03 -17.16 12.78
C ILE A 393 -8.06 -18.23 13.34
N PRO A 394 -8.15 -19.50 12.90
CA PRO A 394 -7.28 -20.57 13.39
C PRO A 394 -5.80 -20.32 13.09
N TYR A 395 -4.96 -20.49 14.10
CA TYR A 395 -3.52 -20.28 14.01
C TYR A 395 -2.74 -21.58 13.81
N ASP A 396 -1.69 -21.52 13.00
CA ASP A 396 -0.73 -22.61 12.74
C ASP A 396 0.69 -22.00 12.78
N PRO A 397 1.73 -22.70 13.29
CA PRO A 397 3.10 -22.20 13.27
C PRO A 397 3.60 -21.78 11.89
N ASP A 398 3.11 -22.42 10.82
CA ASP A 398 3.47 -22.11 9.43
C ASP A 398 2.64 -20.95 8.85
N PHE A 399 1.88 -20.23 9.68
CA PHE A 399 1.12 -19.07 9.23
C PHE A 399 2.04 -17.87 9.03
N TYR A 400 2.40 -17.62 7.77
CA TYR A 400 3.42 -16.64 7.41
C TYR A 400 2.82 -15.37 6.80
N LEU A 401 3.03 -14.23 7.47
CA LEU A 401 2.47 -12.92 7.07
C LEU A 401 3.52 -11.87 6.70
N PHE A 402 4.83 -12.19 6.70
CA PHE A 402 5.88 -11.22 6.39
C PHE A 402 5.87 -10.73 4.93
N GLN A 403 5.27 -11.50 4.01
CA GLN A 403 5.04 -11.08 2.62
C GLN A 403 3.58 -10.73 2.33
N TYR A 404 2.74 -10.55 3.34
CA TYR A 404 1.34 -10.19 3.15
C TYR A 404 1.23 -8.75 2.63
N GLN A 405 0.42 -8.51 1.60
CA GLN A 405 0.39 -7.24 0.86
C GLN A 405 -1.01 -6.64 0.74
N GLY A 406 -2.05 -7.48 0.67
CA GLY A 406 -3.40 -7.06 0.26
C GLY A 406 -4.49 -7.31 1.30
N PHE A 407 -5.32 -6.28 1.50
CA PHE A 407 -6.58 -6.32 2.25
C PHE A 407 -7.65 -5.63 1.41
N VAL A 408 -8.83 -6.22 1.36
CA VAL A 408 -10.00 -5.59 0.74
C VAL A 408 -10.90 -5.04 1.83
N VAL A 409 -11.37 -3.81 1.62
CA VAL A 409 -12.38 -3.16 2.46
C VAL A 409 -13.66 -3.05 1.63
N ASP A 410 -14.77 -3.52 2.19
CA ASP A 410 -16.11 -3.41 1.61
C ASP A 410 -17.08 -2.94 2.71
N GLY A 411 -17.35 -1.63 2.75
CA GLY A 411 -18.02 -1.02 3.91
C GLY A 411 -17.22 -1.22 5.20
N ASN A 412 -17.82 -1.86 6.19
CA ASN A 412 -17.18 -2.20 7.46
C ASN A 412 -16.43 -3.54 7.44
N ASP A 413 -16.57 -4.33 6.37
CA ASP A 413 -15.94 -5.62 6.25
C ASP A 413 -14.50 -5.49 5.73
N ILE A 414 -13.56 -6.14 6.41
CA ILE A 414 -12.20 -6.33 5.92
C ILE A 414 -11.96 -7.82 5.62
N TYR A 415 -11.55 -8.09 4.38
CA TYR A 415 -11.27 -9.43 3.89
C TYR A 415 -9.78 -9.71 4.01
N VAL A 416 -9.46 -10.90 4.51
CA VAL A 416 -8.09 -11.41 4.58
C VAL A 416 -8.03 -12.85 4.07
N THR A 417 -6.90 -13.22 3.50
CA THR A 417 -6.56 -14.63 3.28
C THR A 417 -5.76 -15.15 4.47
N GLN A 418 -6.06 -16.38 4.89
CA GLN A 418 -5.25 -17.08 5.87
C GLN A 418 -5.07 -18.53 5.45
N ALA A 419 -3.82 -18.95 5.30
CA ALA A 419 -3.44 -20.34 5.09
C ALA A 419 -2.00 -20.56 5.61
N PRO A 420 -1.71 -21.71 6.24
CA PRO A 420 -0.32 -22.08 6.52
C PRO A 420 0.44 -22.34 5.21
N VAL A 421 1.75 -22.11 5.21
CA VAL A 421 2.59 -22.36 4.02
C VAL A 421 2.43 -23.81 3.55
N GLY A 422 2.07 -23.99 2.28
CA GLY A 422 1.87 -25.30 1.67
C GLY A 422 0.58 -26.03 2.03
N LYS A 423 -0.32 -25.44 2.81
CA LYS A 423 -1.57 -26.06 3.26
C LYS A 423 -2.77 -25.20 2.86
N ASN A 424 -3.94 -25.82 2.69
CA ASN A 424 -5.19 -25.11 2.44
C ASN A 424 -5.52 -24.16 3.60
N GLY A 425 -6.30 -23.14 3.27
CA GLY A 425 -6.78 -22.17 4.24
C GLY A 425 -8.14 -21.62 3.83
N ASN A 426 -8.45 -20.41 4.26
CA ASN A 426 -9.71 -19.75 3.95
C ASN A 426 -9.56 -18.24 3.79
N ILE A 427 -10.53 -17.64 3.12
CA ILE A 427 -10.83 -16.22 3.28
C ILE A 427 -11.55 -16.04 4.62
N TYR A 428 -11.21 -14.99 5.35
CA TYR A 428 -11.95 -14.55 6.53
C TYR A 428 -12.41 -13.11 6.34
N VAL A 429 -13.64 -12.83 6.74
CA VAL A 429 -14.24 -11.50 6.68
C VAL A 429 -14.45 -11.01 8.10
N ILE A 430 -13.83 -9.88 8.42
CA ILE A 430 -13.88 -9.25 9.73
C ILE A 430 -14.76 -8.02 9.63
N ASP A 431 -15.91 -8.05 10.30
CA ASP A 431 -16.72 -6.86 10.53
C ASP A 431 -15.99 -5.99 11.56
N THR A 432 -15.47 -4.84 11.13
CA THR A 432 -14.70 -3.96 11.99
C THR A 432 -15.54 -3.29 13.07
N GLU A 433 -16.84 -3.12 12.87
CA GLU A 433 -17.71 -2.47 13.84
C GLU A 433 -17.99 -3.39 15.03
N THR A 434 -18.32 -4.64 14.76
CA THR A 434 -18.68 -5.64 15.79
C THR A 434 -17.54 -6.54 16.24
N GLY A 435 -16.48 -6.67 15.42
CA GLY A 435 -15.41 -7.65 15.59
C GLY A 435 -15.80 -9.08 15.22
N ALA A 436 -16.98 -9.28 14.62
CA ALA A 436 -17.41 -10.60 14.17
C ALA A 436 -16.54 -11.10 13.00
N VAL A 437 -16.20 -12.39 13.04
CA VAL A 437 -15.40 -13.03 11.99
C VAL A 437 -16.23 -14.09 11.30
N THR A 438 -16.37 -13.97 9.98
CA THR A 438 -17.01 -14.95 9.11
C THR A 438 -15.94 -15.74 8.37
N LYS A 439 -15.99 -17.07 8.50
CA LYS A 439 -15.18 -17.98 7.68
C LYS A 439 -15.81 -18.08 6.29
N GLY A 440 -15.03 -17.72 5.27
CA GLY A 440 -15.43 -17.72 3.87
C GLY A 440 -14.80 -18.86 3.06
N ALA A 441 -14.69 -18.61 1.75
CA ALA A 441 -14.23 -19.59 0.76
C ALA A 441 -12.93 -20.30 1.16
N GLU A 442 -12.82 -21.58 0.81
CA GLU A 442 -11.59 -22.34 0.94
C GLU A 442 -10.54 -21.86 -0.06
N LEU A 443 -9.32 -21.72 0.42
CA LEU A 443 -8.14 -21.43 -0.38
C LEU A 443 -7.35 -22.72 -0.57
N VAL A 444 -7.41 -23.28 -1.77
CA VAL A 444 -6.66 -24.48 -2.14
C VAL A 444 -5.21 -24.09 -2.43
N ASN A 445 -4.28 -24.65 -1.67
CA ASN A 445 -2.87 -24.31 -1.73
C ASN A 445 -2.06 -25.42 -2.42
N THR A 446 -0.79 -25.15 -2.72
CA THR A 446 0.18 -26.13 -3.21
C THR A 446 1.46 -26.08 -2.38
N THR A 447 2.26 -27.14 -2.44
CA THR A 447 3.44 -27.33 -1.59
C THR A 447 4.35 -26.11 -1.56
N GLY A 448 4.70 -25.66 -0.35
CA GLY A 448 5.62 -24.55 -0.09
C GLY A 448 5.14 -23.15 -0.52
N SER A 449 3.95 -23.04 -1.14
CA SER A 449 3.41 -21.77 -1.61
C SER A 449 2.51 -21.12 -0.55
N HIS A 450 2.20 -19.83 -0.72
CA HIS A 450 1.40 -19.08 0.24
C HIS A 450 0.53 -18.02 -0.44
N PHE A 451 -0.46 -17.51 0.28
CA PHE A 451 -1.30 -16.39 -0.17
C PHE A 451 -0.75 -15.08 0.40
N ILE A 452 -0.77 -14.03 -0.42
CA ILE A 452 -0.21 -12.72 -0.08
C ILE A 452 -1.29 -11.65 0.12
N GLY A 453 -2.57 -12.06 0.15
CA GLY A 453 -3.69 -11.18 0.42
C GLY A 453 -4.78 -11.25 -0.63
N VAL A 454 -5.75 -10.36 -0.43
CA VAL A 454 -6.83 -10.07 -1.37
C VAL A 454 -6.70 -8.63 -1.87
N PHE A 455 -7.13 -8.41 -3.11
CA PHE A 455 -7.08 -7.13 -3.81
C PHE A 455 -8.47 -6.82 -4.39
#